data_AF-B2IJ50-F1
#
_entry.id   AF-B2IJ50-F1
#
_cell.length_a   1.000
_cell.length_b   1.000
_cell.length_c   1.000
_cell.angle_alpha   90.00
_cell.angle_beta   90.00
_cell.angle_gamma   90.00
#
_symmetry.space_group_name_H-M   'P 1'
#
loop_
_entity.id
_entity.type
_entity.pdbx_description
1 polymer ?
#
loop_
_entity_poly.entity_id
_entity_poly.type
_entity_poly.pdbx_seq_one_letter_code
_entity_poly.pdbx_strand_id
1 'polypeptide(L)'
;MAQSSLLNEYLEFREQRRNAHLDCCLFREHALPDTNEDIAALPFERAMAELEKIVDELEKGAVPLEESIRIYERGEALKKHCEALLKNAEQRIEKITFGADGRPSGTEPLDVE
;
A
#
# COMPACT_ATOMS: atom_id res chain seq x y z
N MET A 1 -35.47 -26.00 26.21
CA MET A 1 -34.19 -25.83 26.96
C MET A 1 -32.98 -26.46 26.25
N ALA A 2 -33.13 -27.57 25.50
CA ALA A 2 -32.00 -28.24 24.83
C ALA A 2 -31.38 -27.49 23.62
N GLN A 3 -32.12 -26.62 22.92
CA GLN A 3 -31.57 -25.88 21.78
C GLN A 3 -30.61 -24.73 22.19
N SER A 4 -30.73 -24.22 23.42
CA SER A 4 -29.86 -23.15 23.93
C SER A 4 -28.48 -23.67 24.33
N SER A 5 -28.36 -24.93 24.79
CA SER A 5 -27.06 -25.50 25.15
C SER A 5 -26.24 -25.86 23.91
N LEU A 6 -26.88 -26.38 22.86
CA LEU A 6 -26.21 -26.70 21.60
C LEU A 6 -25.72 -25.45 20.85
N LEU A 7 -26.43 -24.33 20.96
CA LEU A 7 -25.99 -23.07 20.36
C LEU A 7 -24.81 -22.46 21.15
N ASN A 8 -24.81 -22.56 22.49
CA ASN A 8 -23.66 -22.15 23.30
C ASN A 8 -22.44 -23.03 23.04
N GLU A 9 -22.61 -24.35 22.98
CA GLU A 9 -21.53 -25.29 22.69
C GLU A 9 -20.97 -25.09 21.27
N TYR A 10 -21.82 -24.75 20.29
CA TYR A 10 -21.41 -24.38 18.93
C TYR A 10 -20.69 -23.02 18.85
N LEU A 11 -21.14 -22.03 19.62
CA LEU A 11 -20.48 -20.71 19.69
C LEU A 11 -19.14 -20.79 20.42
N GLU A 12 -19.06 -21.56 21.50
CA GLU A 12 -17.80 -21.88 22.19
C GLU A 12 -16.86 -22.62 21.25
N PHE A 13 -17.32 -23.65 20.52
CA PHE A 13 -16.49 -24.33 19.51
C PHE A 13 -16.02 -23.42 18.38
N ARG A 14 -16.85 -22.47 17.93
CA ARG A 14 -16.47 -21.48 16.90
C ARG A 14 -15.45 -20.48 17.44
N GLU A 15 -15.57 -20.06 18.68
CA GLU A 15 -14.63 -19.16 19.35
C GLU A 15 -13.29 -19.88 19.63
N GLN A 16 -13.34 -21.16 19.98
CA GLN A 16 -12.18 -22.03 20.18
C GLN A 16 -11.48 -22.38 18.86
N ARG A 17 -12.21 -22.52 17.76
CA ARG A 17 -11.63 -22.61 16.40
C ARG A 17 -11.09 -21.29 15.89
N ARG A 18 -11.67 -20.15 16.29
CA ARG A 18 -11.12 -18.81 16.01
C ARG A 18 -9.81 -18.60 16.79
N ASN A 19 -9.73 -19.09 18.03
CA ASN A 19 -8.49 -19.13 18.84
C ASN A 19 -7.48 -20.19 18.37
N ALA A 20 -7.91 -21.34 17.84
CA ALA A 20 -6.99 -22.35 17.29
C ALA A 20 -6.52 -22.02 15.86
N HIS A 21 -7.29 -21.22 15.10
CA HIS A 21 -6.82 -20.63 13.84
C HIS A 21 -5.80 -19.51 14.08
N LEU A 22 -5.81 -18.91 15.28
CA LEU A 22 -4.73 -18.02 15.73
C LEU A 22 -3.42 -18.80 16.04
N ASP A 23 -3.47 -20.13 16.19
CA ASP A 23 -2.31 -21.00 16.46
C ASP A 23 -1.69 -21.66 15.21
N CYS A 24 -2.37 -21.71 14.05
CA CYS A 24 -1.75 -22.13 12.78
C CYS A 24 -0.91 -21.00 12.15
N CYS A 25 -1.05 -19.76 12.64
CA CYS A 25 -0.29 -18.60 12.19
C CYS A 25 0.91 -18.26 13.09
N LEU A 26 1.25 -19.11 14.08
CA LEU A 26 2.46 -18.98 14.89
C LEU A 26 3.73 -19.40 14.11
N PHE A 27 3.92 -18.81 12.95
CA PHE A 27 5.25 -18.56 12.37
C PHE A 27 5.50 -17.05 12.44
N ARG A 28 5.43 -16.48 13.66
CA ARG A 28 5.68 -15.06 13.89
C ARG A 28 6.68 -14.86 15.02
N GLU A 29 7.91 -15.28 14.77
CA GLU A 29 9.07 -14.88 15.59
C GLU A 29 10.03 -13.91 14.87
N HIS A 30 9.66 -13.38 13.70
CA HIS A 30 10.36 -12.24 13.11
C HIS A 30 9.35 -11.12 12.84
N ALA A 31 9.05 -10.34 13.89
CA ALA A 31 8.53 -9.01 13.70
C ALA A 31 9.66 -8.17 13.08
N LEU A 32 9.70 -8.07 11.76
CA LEU A 32 10.57 -7.15 11.05
C LEU A 32 10.09 -5.72 11.38
N PRO A 33 10.94 -4.87 11.98
CA PRO A 33 10.60 -3.47 12.16
C PRO A 33 10.78 -2.76 10.83
N ASP A 34 9.75 -2.72 9.99
CA ASP A 34 9.75 -1.90 8.78
C ASP A 34 9.24 -0.50 9.09
N THR A 35 10.13 0.32 9.64
CA THR A 35 9.89 1.76 9.74
C THR A 35 10.14 2.39 8.37
N ASN A 36 9.22 2.15 7.44
CA ASN A 36 9.09 2.87 6.16
C ASN A 36 8.59 4.33 6.36
N GLU A 37 8.86 4.91 7.53
CA GLU A 37 8.40 6.23 7.95
C GLU A 37 9.10 7.34 7.16
N ASP A 38 10.30 7.07 6.64
CA ASP A 38 11.09 7.98 5.81
C ASP A 38 10.42 8.25 4.45
N ILE A 39 9.73 7.25 3.91
CA ILE A 39 9.10 7.32 2.58
C ILE A 39 8.09 8.47 2.49
N ALA A 40 7.33 8.72 3.57
CA ALA A 40 6.30 9.75 3.60
C ALA A 40 6.86 11.17 3.34
N ALA A 41 8.15 11.40 3.62
CA ALA A 41 8.81 12.69 3.41
C ALA A 41 9.55 12.79 2.06
N LEU A 42 9.64 11.70 1.28
CA LEU A 42 10.40 11.68 0.03
C LEU A 42 9.68 12.47 -1.08
N PRO A 43 10.41 13.29 -1.87
CA PRO A 43 9.86 13.84 -3.10
C PRO A 43 9.68 12.74 -4.17
N PHE A 44 8.76 12.96 -5.10
CA PHE A 44 8.39 11.98 -6.15
C PHE A 44 9.61 11.39 -6.87
N GLU A 45 10.50 12.24 -7.38
CA GLU A 45 11.70 11.81 -8.12
C GLU A 45 12.61 10.89 -7.31
N ARG A 46 12.71 11.12 -5.99
CA ARG A 46 13.54 10.29 -5.11
C ARG A 46 12.86 8.96 -4.81
N ALA A 47 11.56 8.99 -4.54
CA ALA A 47 10.77 7.78 -4.33
C ALA A 47 10.79 6.87 -5.58
N MET A 48 10.69 7.46 -6.78
CA MET A 48 10.79 6.72 -8.04
C MET A 48 12.17 6.09 -8.24
N ALA A 49 13.24 6.87 -8.04
CA ALA A 49 14.61 6.37 -8.18
C ALA A 49 14.95 5.26 -7.16
N GLU A 50 14.35 5.28 -5.97
CA GLU A 50 14.48 4.16 -5.01
C GLU A 50 13.69 2.93 -5.45
N LEU A 51 12.48 3.12 -6.00
CA LEU A 51 11.66 2.02 -6.49
C LEU A 51 12.34 1.29 -7.67
N GLU A 52 12.93 2.04 -8.60
CA GLU A 52 13.70 1.47 -9.72
C GLU A 52 14.86 0.60 -9.24
N LYS A 53 15.61 1.06 -8.23
CA LYS A 53 16.70 0.27 -7.64
C LYS A 53 16.22 -1.04 -7.02
N ILE A 54 15.08 -1.00 -6.33
CA ILE A 54 14.49 -2.19 -5.72
C ILE A 54 14.08 -3.19 -6.80
N VAL A 55 13.47 -2.71 -7.89
CA VAL A 55 13.11 -3.57 -9.03
C VAL A 55 14.38 -4.18 -9.64
N ASP A 56 15.41 -3.38 -9.88
CA ASP A 56 16.70 -3.88 -10.40
C ASP A 56 17.34 -4.94 -9.49
N GLU A 57 17.24 -4.79 -8.16
CA GLU A 57 17.77 -5.74 -7.19
C GLU A 57 16.97 -7.05 -7.18
N LEU A 58 15.65 -6.96 -7.27
CA LEU A 58 14.76 -8.12 -7.38
C LEU A 58 14.98 -8.90 -8.69
N GLU A 59 15.15 -8.19 -9.81
CA GLU A 59 15.38 -8.81 -11.13
C GLU A 59 16.71 -9.55 -11.22
N LYS A 60 17.74 -9.09 -10.49
CA LYS A 60 19.04 -9.78 -10.43
C LYS A 60 18.96 -11.14 -9.75
N GLY A 61 17.94 -11.40 -8.92
CA GLY A 61 17.67 -12.70 -8.32
C GLY A 61 18.75 -13.23 -7.35
N ALA A 62 19.69 -12.38 -6.93
CA ALA A 62 20.81 -12.74 -6.05
C ALA A 62 20.56 -12.39 -4.58
N VAL A 63 19.34 -11.98 -4.23
CA VAL A 63 18.98 -11.51 -2.89
C VAL A 63 18.46 -12.69 -2.05
N PRO A 64 18.91 -12.86 -0.79
CA PRO A 64 18.34 -13.85 0.14
C PRO A 64 16.82 -13.71 0.29
N LEU A 65 16.13 -14.78 0.68
CA LEU A 65 14.67 -14.80 0.77
C LEU A 65 14.13 -13.73 1.73
N GLU A 66 14.67 -13.66 2.95
CA GLU A 66 14.26 -12.67 3.96
C GLU A 66 14.46 -11.24 3.48
N GLU A 67 15.57 -10.97 2.78
CA GLU A 67 15.84 -9.64 2.26
C GLU A 67 14.96 -9.33 1.05
N SER A 68 14.63 -10.32 0.22
CA SER A 68 13.68 -10.19 -0.90
C SER A 68 12.29 -9.76 -0.43
N ILE A 69 11.85 -10.28 0.72
CA ILE A 69 10.58 -9.89 1.34
C ILE A 69 10.64 -8.43 1.80
N ARG A 70 11.73 -8.02 2.46
CA ARG A 70 11.89 -6.64 2.95
C ARG A 70 11.93 -5.62 1.82
N ILE A 71 12.73 -5.86 0.78
CA ILE A 71 12.83 -4.93 -0.35
C ILE A 71 11.51 -4.86 -1.12
N TYR A 72 10.76 -5.96 -1.21
CA TYR A 72 9.42 -5.97 -1.78
C TYR A 72 8.43 -5.11 -0.98
N GLU A 73 8.41 -5.26 0.35
CA GLU A 73 7.54 -4.46 1.22
C GLU A 73 7.87 -2.96 1.15
N ARG A 74 9.16 -2.61 1.10
CA ARG A 74 9.59 -1.23 0.84
C ARG A 74 9.15 -0.74 -0.54
N GLY A 75 9.28 -1.56 -1.58
CA GLY A 75 8.83 -1.25 -2.94
C GLY A 75 7.33 -0.95 -3.00
N GLU A 76 6.51 -1.76 -2.31
CA GLU A 76 5.06 -1.54 -2.20
C GLU A 76 4.73 -0.22 -1.46
N ALA A 77 5.50 0.13 -0.43
CA ALA A 77 5.33 1.40 0.27
C ALA A 77 5.71 2.61 -0.62
N LEU A 78 6.81 2.52 -1.36
CA LEU A 78 7.23 3.55 -2.33
C LEU A 78 6.20 3.73 -3.45
N LYS A 79 5.65 2.64 -3.99
CA LYS A 79 4.59 2.67 -5.00
C LYS A 79 3.36 3.43 -4.50
N LYS A 80 2.86 3.10 -3.30
CA LYS A 80 1.71 3.78 -2.68
C LYS A 80 1.98 5.27 -2.47
N HIS A 81 3.19 5.62 -2.07
CA HIS A 81 3.59 7.02 -1.89
C HIS A 81 3.59 7.79 -3.22
N CYS A 82 4.17 7.22 -4.27
CA CYS A 82 4.15 7.81 -5.62
C CYS A 82 2.71 8.02 -6.12
N GLU A 83 1.83 7.03 -5.96
CA GLU A 83 0.41 7.15 -6.32
C GLU A 83 -0.29 8.28 -5.55
N ALA A 84 -0.01 8.43 -4.26
CA ALA A 84 -0.57 9.49 -3.44
C ALA A 84 -0.10 10.89 -3.90
N LEU A 85 1.17 11.03 -4.26
CA LEU A 85 1.72 12.28 -4.79
C LEU A 85 1.10 12.67 -6.13
N LEU A 86 0.95 11.71 -7.05
CA LEU A 86 0.30 11.94 -8.35
C LEU A 86 -1.16 12.35 -8.18
N LYS A 87 -1.91 11.64 -7.33
CA LYS A 87 -3.29 11.98 -7.01
C LYS A 87 -3.42 13.39 -6.41
N ASN A 88 -2.48 13.80 -5.56
CA ASN A 88 -2.47 15.16 -5.03
C ASN A 88 -2.20 16.20 -6.13
N ALA A 89 -1.28 15.93 -7.05
CA ALA A 89 -0.98 16.80 -8.17
C ALA A 89 -2.19 16.95 -9.11
N GLU A 90 -2.88 15.84 -9.44
CA GLU A 90 -4.11 15.83 -10.24
C GLU A 90 -5.19 16.71 -9.59
N GLN A 91 -5.47 16.51 -8.29
CA GLN A 91 -6.45 17.32 -7.55
C GLN A 91 -6.10 18.82 -7.54
N ARG A 92 -4.81 19.16 -7.56
CA ARG A 92 -4.37 20.56 -7.64
C ARG A 92 -4.62 21.14 -9.03
N ILE A 93 -4.35 20.38 -10.08
CA ILE A 93 -4.60 20.79 -11.47
C ILE A 93 -6.11 21.00 -11.68
N GLU A 94 -6.95 20.06 -11.25
CA GLU A 94 -8.41 20.19 -11.36
C GLU A 94 -8.92 21.49 -10.71
N LYS A 95 -8.46 21.81 -9.49
CA LYS A 95 -8.85 23.05 -8.80
C LYS A 95 -8.43 24.33 -9.54
N ILE A 96 -7.32 24.31 -10.28
CA ILE A 96 -6.86 25.45 -11.08
C ILE A 96 -7.70 25.57 -12.36
N THR A 97 -7.97 24.45 -13.03
CA THR A 97 -8.77 24.41 -14.27
C THR A 97 -10.22 24.83 -14.04
N PHE A 98 -10.78 24.54 -12.87
CA PHE A 98 -12.14 24.91 -12.47
C PHE A 98 -12.16 26.05 -11.44
N GLY A 99 -11.46 27.16 -11.71
CA GLY A 99 -11.46 28.36 -10.87
C GLY A 99 -12.87 28.79 -10.41
N ALA A 100 -12.95 29.46 -9.26
CA ALA A 100 -14.15 29.75 -8.45
C ALA A 100 -15.35 30.44 -9.16
N ASP A 101 -15.18 30.79 -10.43
CA ASP A 101 -16.07 31.46 -11.36
C ASP A 101 -16.50 30.58 -12.55
N GLY A 102 -16.08 29.31 -12.58
CA GLY A 102 -16.54 28.29 -13.53
C GLY A 102 -16.03 28.47 -14.97
N ARG A 103 -15.00 29.29 -15.19
CA ARG A 103 -14.44 29.56 -16.52
C ARG A 103 -13.07 28.89 -16.70
N PRO A 104 -12.87 28.07 -17.75
CA PRO A 104 -11.55 27.54 -18.08
C PRO A 104 -10.65 28.67 -18.58
N SER A 105 -9.58 28.98 -17.82
CA SER A 105 -8.53 29.91 -18.24
C SER A 105 -7.41 29.14 -18.94
N GLY A 106 -7.65 28.70 -20.17
CA GLY A 106 -6.62 28.04 -20.98
C GLY A 106 -7.20 27.06 -21.97
N THR A 107 -7.72 27.56 -23.09
CA THR A 107 -7.89 26.75 -24.30
C THR A 107 -7.02 27.39 -25.38
N GLU A 108 -5.82 26.87 -25.56
CA GLU A 108 -5.06 27.11 -26.78
C GLU A 108 -5.69 26.23 -27.88
N PRO A 109 -6.04 26.78 -29.05
CA PRO A 109 -6.59 25.98 -30.14
C PRO A 109 -5.57 24.90 -30.53
N LEU A 110 -6.03 23.66 -30.63
CA LEU A 110 -5.24 22.59 -31.23
C LEU A 110 -5.13 22.90 -32.73
N ASP A 111 -4.01 23.47 -33.17
CA ASP A 111 -3.69 23.58 -34.60
C ASP A 111 -3.46 22.15 -35.12
N VAL A 112 -4.45 21.64 -35.85
CA VAL A 112 -4.35 20.39 -36.60
C VAL A 112 -3.91 20.78 -38.00
N GLU A 113 -2.61 20.65 -38.28
CA GLU A 113 -2.12 20.52 -39.67
C GLU A 113 -2.21 19.07 -40.14
#